data_AF-A0A133QB67-F1
#
_entry.id   AF-A0A133QB67-F1
#
_cell.length_a   1.000
_cell.length_b   1.000
_cell.length_c   1.000
_cell.angle_alpha   90.00
_cell.angle_beta   90.00
_cell.angle_gamma   90.00
#
_symmetry.space_group_name_H-M   'P 1'
#
loop_
_entity.id
_entity.type
_entity.pdbx_description
1 polymer ?
#
loop_
_entity_poly.entity_id
_entity_poly.type
_entity_poly.pdbx_seq_one_letter_code
_entity_poly.pdbx_strand_id
1 'polypeptide(L)'
;MISCEQCKYNLNSEDKMKKIINICSAIFMIANVLLSLWFYYTTDEIYVPAHWSFGGNVDRYGQTWLILPLSGISVGVYLLLLYCQKHGIANLPFAIINKVKTKPIISHMIAWVTFLITLTFLYVVAAVAQLVPLHNTIIYLILLVIIAVIYHFTMQIYKVRK
;
A
#
# COMPACT_ATOMS: atom_id res chain seq x y z
N MET A 1 -26.18 17.80 19.94
CA MET A 1 -25.73 16.79 20.92
C MET A 1 -25.75 15.45 20.20
N ILE A 2 -24.60 14.98 19.69
CA ILE A 2 -24.52 13.69 18.98
C ILE A 2 -24.63 12.60 20.04
N SER A 3 -25.68 11.77 19.97
CA SER A 3 -25.93 10.69 20.93
C SER A 3 -24.73 9.75 21.00
N CYS A 4 -24.39 9.30 22.21
CA CYS A 4 -23.26 8.39 22.49
C CYS A 4 -23.32 7.10 21.65
N GLU A 5 -24.52 6.67 21.25
CA GLU A 5 -24.74 5.51 20.38
C GLU A 5 -24.25 5.74 18.94
N GLN A 6 -24.46 6.94 18.39
CA GLN A 6 -24.01 7.31 17.04
C GLN A 6 -22.46 7.31 16.98
N CYS A 7 -21.82 7.77 18.05
CA CYS A 7 -20.36 7.77 18.20
C CYS A 7 -19.81 6.33 18.26
N LYS A 8 -20.46 5.44 19.02
CA LYS A 8 -20.08 4.03 19.14
C LYS A 8 -20.27 3.26 17.82
N TYR A 9 -21.31 3.55 17.05
CA TYR A 9 -21.52 2.96 15.74
C TYR A 9 -20.43 3.35 14.74
N ASN A 10 -20.08 4.65 14.67
CA ASN A 10 -19.04 5.15 13.77
C ASN A 10 -17.65 4.60 14.11
N LEU A 11 -17.29 4.49 15.39
CA LEU A 11 -16.03 3.86 15.80
C LEU A 11 -15.98 2.38 15.39
N ASN A 12 -17.09 1.66 15.55
CA ASN A 12 -17.19 0.24 15.18
C ASN A 12 -17.11 0.04 13.66
N SER A 13 -17.73 0.92 12.86
CA SER A 13 -17.67 0.82 11.40
C SER A 13 -16.28 1.14 10.86
N GLU A 14 -15.59 2.15 11.40
CA GLU A 14 -14.21 2.47 11.05
C GLU A 14 -13.25 1.33 11.37
N ASP A 15 -13.38 0.70 12.54
CA ASP A 15 -12.53 -0.44 12.92
C ASP A 15 -12.79 -1.68 12.05
N LYS A 16 -14.06 -1.93 11.68
CA LYS A 16 -14.40 -2.99 10.71
C LYS A 16 -13.77 -2.73 9.35
N MET A 17 -13.89 -1.51 8.84
CA MET A 17 -13.32 -1.12 7.55
C MET A 17 -11.79 -1.29 7.55
N LYS A 18 -11.10 -0.84 8.60
CA LYS A 18 -9.66 -1.07 8.78
C LYS A 18 -9.30 -2.54 8.72
N LYS A 19 -10.07 -3.40 9.40
CA LYS A 19 -9.83 -4.84 9.40
C LYS A 19 -9.95 -5.43 8.00
N ILE A 20 -10.99 -5.04 7.24
CA ILE A 20 -11.17 -5.46 5.84
C ILE A 20 -9.98 -5.02 4.99
N ILE A 21 -9.58 -3.76 5.09
CA ILE A 21 -8.45 -3.20 4.33
C ILE A 21 -7.14 -3.93 4.65
N ASN A 22 -6.88 -4.23 5.93
CA ASN A 22 -5.70 -5.00 6.34
C ASN A 22 -5.71 -6.42 5.76
N ILE A 23 -6.88 -7.08 5.74
CA ILE A 23 -7.04 -8.41 5.14
C ILE A 23 -6.79 -8.34 3.63
N CYS A 24 -7.38 -7.37 2.93
CA CYS A 24 -7.13 -7.15 1.51
C CYS A 24 -5.65 -6.90 1.22
N SER A 25 -4.98 -6.08 2.05
CA SER A 25 -3.54 -5.81 1.93
C SER A 25 -2.71 -7.09 2.07
N ALA A 26 -3.06 -7.95 3.03
CA ALA A 26 -2.40 -9.24 3.22
C ALA A 26 -2.62 -10.18 2.02
N ILE A 27 -3.85 -10.25 1.50
CA ILE A 27 -4.17 -11.04 0.30
C ILE A 27 -3.37 -10.56 -0.91
N PHE A 28 -3.28 -9.26 -1.14
CA PHE A 28 -2.50 -8.70 -2.24
C PHE A 28 -1.00 -8.95 -2.09
N MET A 29 -0.48 -8.86 -0.87
CA MET A 29 0.91 -9.20 -0.57
C MET A 29 1.19 -10.70 -0.84
N ILE A 30 0.30 -11.60 -0.41
CA ILE A 30 0.45 -13.04 -0.68
C ILE A 30 0.37 -13.32 -2.18
N ALA A 31 -0.61 -12.73 -2.87
CA ALA A 31 -0.76 -12.85 -4.32
C ALA A 31 0.48 -12.35 -5.06
N ASN A 32 1.10 -11.25 -4.60
CA ASN A 32 2.34 -10.72 -5.18
C ASN A 32 3.48 -11.74 -5.08
N VAL A 33 3.68 -12.34 -3.91
CA VAL A 33 4.74 -13.36 -3.70
C VAL A 33 4.46 -14.59 -4.57
N LEU A 34 3.24 -15.13 -4.52
CA LEU A 34 2.86 -16.31 -5.31
C LEU A 34 3.03 -16.07 -6.80
N LEU A 35 2.64 -14.89 -7.29
CA LEU A 35 2.80 -14.52 -8.69
C LEU A 35 4.28 -14.43 -9.09
N SER A 36 5.11 -13.83 -8.24
CA SER A 36 6.56 -13.74 -8.51
C SER A 36 7.24 -15.11 -8.53
N LEU A 37 6.86 -16.02 -7.63
CA LEU A 37 7.40 -17.37 -7.57
C LEU A 37 6.92 -18.20 -8.76
N TRP A 38 5.63 -18.15 -9.07
CA TRP A 38 5.06 -18.81 -10.23
C TRP A 38 5.81 -18.39 -11.49
N PHE A 39 5.90 -17.08 -11.75
CA PHE A 39 6.61 -16.56 -12.91
C PHE A 39 8.10 -16.94 -12.91
N TYR A 40 8.78 -17.01 -11.77
CA TYR A 40 10.18 -17.43 -11.74
C TYR A 40 10.37 -18.91 -12.12
N TYR A 41 9.45 -19.81 -11.71
CA TYR A 41 9.60 -21.26 -11.91
C TYR A 41 9.02 -21.80 -13.21
N THR A 42 8.00 -21.15 -13.78
CA THR A 42 7.31 -21.66 -14.98
C THR A 42 7.88 -21.16 -16.30
N THR A 43 8.89 -20.32 -16.21
CA THR A 43 9.26 -19.43 -17.30
C THR A 43 10.70 -19.70 -17.68
N ASP A 44 10.86 -20.61 -18.64
CA ASP A 44 12.17 -21.13 -19.05
C ASP A 44 12.99 -20.10 -19.84
N GLU A 45 12.36 -19.17 -20.58
CA GLU A 45 13.03 -18.10 -21.33
C GLU A 45 12.19 -16.81 -21.48
N ILE A 46 11.75 -16.19 -20.39
CA ILE A 46 11.16 -14.84 -20.47
C ILE A 46 12.05 -13.82 -19.75
N TYR A 47 12.61 -13.00 -20.61
CA TYR A 47 13.15 -11.69 -20.36
C TYR A 47 12.15 -10.81 -19.58
N VAL A 48 12.53 -10.40 -18.37
CA VAL A 48 11.72 -9.48 -17.54
C VAL A 48 11.92 -8.06 -18.07
N PRO A 49 10.86 -7.29 -18.35
CA PRO A 49 11.01 -5.86 -18.64
C PRO A 49 11.82 -5.17 -17.53
N ALA A 50 13.02 -4.69 -17.88
CA ALA A 50 13.91 -4.01 -16.96
C ALA A 50 13.81 -2.49 -17.07
N HIS A 51 13.36 -2.00 -18.22
CA HIS A 51 13.13 -0.60 -18.47
C HIS A 51 11.91 -0.41 -19.38
N TRP A 52 11.18 0.67 -19.10
CA TRP A 52 10.08 1.15 -19.93
C TRP A 52 10.39 2.57 -20.37
N SER A 53 10.13 2.85 -21.64
CA SER A 53 10.09 4.20 -22.18
C SER A 53 9.02 5.04 -21.46
N PHE A 54 9.09 6.37 -21.63
CA PHE A 54 8.08 7.30 -21.09
C PHE A 54 6.64 6.94 -21.50
N GLY A 55 6.48 6.36 -22.70
CA GLY A 55 5.19 5.89 -23.23
C GLY A 55 4.72 4.54 -22.67
N GLY A 56 5.49 3.89 -21.79
CA GLY A 56 5.13 2.59 -21.20
C GLY A 56 5.48 1.38 -22.07
N ASN A 57 6.23 1.56 -23.16
CA ASN A 57 6.74 0.44 -23.96
C ASN A 57 8.04 -0.10 -23.37
N VAL A 58 8.20 -1.43 -23.34
CA VAL A 58 9.44 -2.09 -22.93
C VAL A 58 10.52 -1.82 -23.97
N ASP A 59 11.65 -1.26 -23.55
CA ASP A 59 12.80 -0.98 -24.42
C ASP A 59 14.05 -1.78 -24.02
N ARG A 60 14.07 -2.32 -22.79
CA ARG A 60 15.12 -3.22 -22.31
C ARG A 60 14.54 -4.32 -21.44
N TYR A 61 15.09 -5.50 -21.63
CA TYR A 61 14.82 -6.63 -20.77
C TYR A 61 16.02 -7.00 -19.90
N GLY A 62 15.73 -7.66 -18.77
CA GLY A 62 16.67 -8.18 -17.80
C GLY A 62 16.38 -9.66 -17.49
N GLN A 63 17.12 -10.18 -16.52
CA GLN A 63 17.06 -11.57 -16.11
C GLN A 63 15.80 -11.85 -15.28
N THR A 64 15.22 -13.05 -15.45
CA THR A 64 13.96 -13.47 -14.83
C THR A 64 13.98 -13.38 -13.30
N TRP A 65 15.12 -13.65 -12.66
CA TRP A 65 15.25 -13.58 -11.20
C TRP A 65 15.01 -12.17 -10.63
N LEU A 66 15.09 -11.10 -11.44
CA LEU A 66 14.86 -9.72 -10.99
C LEU A 66 13.44 -9.48 -10.46
N ILE A 67 12.48 -10.34 -10.79
CA ILE A 67 11.13 -10.31 -10.20
C ILE A 67 11.14 -10.63 -8.70
N LEU A 68 12.08 -11.45 -8.23
CA LEU A 68 12.15 -11.90 -6.83
C LEU A 68 12.58 -10.77 -5.88
N PRO A 69 13.65 -9.98 -6.15
CA PRO A 69 13.94 -8.79 -5.38
C PRO A 69 12.79 -7.78 -5.35
N LEU A 70 12.05 -7.61 -6.45
CA LEU A 70 10.90 -6.72 -6.49
C LEU A 70 9.80 -7.15 -5.50
N SER A 71 9.47 -8.44 -5.49
CA SER A 71 8.54 -8.99 -4.49
C SER A 71 9.12 -8.92 -3.07
N GLY A 72 10.41 -9.18 -2.90
CA GLY A 72 11.11 -9.06 -1.61
C GLY A 72 11.07 -7.65 -1.02
N ILE A 73 11.28 -6.62 -1.83
CA ILE A 73 11.12 -5.21 -1.43
C ILE A 73 9.67 -4.95 -0.99
N SER A 74 8.69 -5.46 -1.75
CA SER A 74 7.28 -5.34 -1.39
C SER A 74 6.97 -5.92 -0.01
N VAL A 75 7.49 -7.12 0.30
CA VAL A 75 7.38 -7.73 1.64
C VAL A 75 8.01 -6.85 2.71
N GLY A 76 9.22 -6.35 2.47
CA GLY A 76 9.93 -5.48 3.42
C GLY A 76 9.15 -4.21 3.75
N VAL A 77 8.62 -3.54 2.72
CA VAL A 77 7.78 -2.34 2.88
C VAL A 77 6.48 -2.68 3.60
N TYR A 78 5.81 -3.78 3.26
CA TYR A 78 4.59 -4.22 3.94
C TYR A 78 4.81 -4.45 5.44
N LEU A 79 5.86 -5.20 5.81
CA LEU A 79 6.20 -5.47 7.20
C LEU A 79 6.57 -4.19 7.96
N LEU A 80 7.32 -3.27 7.33
CA LEU A 80 7.64 -1.97 7.91
C LEU A 80 6.36 -1.16 8.19
N LEU A 81 5.41 -1.13 7.25
CA LEU A 81 4.15 -0.41 7.44
C LEU A 81 3.29 -1.05 8.53
N LEU A 82 3.23 -2.38 8.62
CA LEU A 82 2.56 -3.07 9.73
C LEU A 82 3.18 -2.73 11.09
N TYR A 83 4.52 -2.67 11.14
CA TYR A 83 5.23 -2.25 12.34
C TYR A 83 4.87 -0.81 12.72
N CYS A 84 4.94 0.12 11.77
CA CYS A 84 4.54 1.52 11.97
C CYS A 84 3.08 1.65 12.41
N GLN A 85 2.16 0.87 11.83
CA GLN A 85 0.74 0.84 12.18
C GLN A 85 0.53 0.40 13.63
N LYS A 86 1.17 -0.71 14.03
CA LYS A 86 1.06 -1.27 15.38
C LYS A 86 1.55 -0.29 16.45
N HIS A 87 2.65 0.40 16.15
CA HIS A 87 3.29 1.32 17.09
C HIS A 87 2.82 2.78 16.95
N GLY A 88 1.98 3.10 15.96
CA GLY A 88 1.50 4.47 15.71
C GLY A 88 2.62 5.42 15.27
N ILE A 89 3.61 4.91 14.54
CA ILE A 89 4.77 5.67 14.09
C ILE A 89 4.41 6.38 12.78
N ALA A 90 4.36 7.70 12.82
CA ALA A 90 4.20 8.55 11.64
C ALA A 90 5.03 9.82 11.79
N ASN A 91 5.72 10.21 10.72
CA ASN A 91 6.45 11.47 10.68
C ASN A 91 5.50 12.59 10.24
N LEU A 92 4.99 13.35 11.21
CA LEU A 92 4.04 14.44 10.97
C LEU A 92 4.71 15.80 11.19
N PRO A 93 4.27 16.87 10.49
CA PRO A 93 4.90 18.19 10.56
C PRO A 93 4.57 18.97 11.85
N PHE A 94 4.00 18.29 12.87
CA PHE A 94 3.60 18.89 14.13
C PHE A 94 3.70 17.89 15.28
N ALA A 95 3.88 18.41 16.49
CA ALA A 95 3.86 17.61 17.70
C ALA A 95 2.46 17.08 18.04
N ILE A 96 2.41 15.86 18.57
CA ILE A 96 1.19 15.21 19.06
C ILE A 96 1.23 15.19 20.59
N ILE A 97 0.26 15.87 21.21
CA ILE A 97 0.08 15.86 22.67
C ILE A 97 -0.90 14.74 23.03
N ASN A 98 -2.04 14.68 22.35
CA ASN A 98 -3.10 13.70 22.61
C ASN A 98 -2.90 12.39 21.85
N LYS A 99 -1.94 11.57 22.31
CA LYS A 99 -1.62 10.27 21.68
C LYS A 99 -2.80 9.29 21.66
N VAL A 100 -3.70 9.37 22.65
CA VAL A 100 -4.85 8.46 22.77
C VAL A 100 -5.82 8.66 21.62
N LYS A 101 -6.13 9.92 21.28
CA LYS A 101 -7.05 10.24 20.17
C LYS A 101 -6.40 10.13 18.80
N THR A 102 -5.11 10.43 18.66
CA THR A 102 -4.43 10.43 17.35
C THR A 102 -3.99 9.04 16.89
N LYS A 103 -3.59 8.15 17.80
CA LYS A 103 -3.10 6.80 17.47
C LYS A 103 -4.07 5.99 16.58
N PRO A 104 -5.39 5.91 16.84
CA PRO A 104 -6.30 5.18 15.96
C PRO A 104 -6.35 5.78 14.55
N ILE A 105 -6.35 7.10 14.43
CA ILE A 105 -6.37 7.81 13.14
C ILE A 105 -5.09 7.55 12.34
N ILE A 106 -3.93 7.58 13.01
CA ILE A 106 -2.64 7.20 12.40
C ILE A 106 -2.69 5.75 11.93
N SER A 107 -3.21 4.83 12.74
CA SER A 107 -3.35 3.43 12.35
C SER A 107 -4.28 3.24 11.14
N HIS A 108 -5.35 4.02 11.02
CA HIS A 108 -6.25 4.00 9.86
C HIS A 108 -5.57 4.55 8.61
N MET A 109 -4.84 5.66 8.74
CA MET A 109 -4.04 6.21 7.65
C MET A 109 -3.05 5.19 7.11
N ILE A 110 -2.29 4.54 7.99
CA ILE A 110 -1.29 3.55 7.60
C ILE A 110 -1.96 2.32 6.97
N ALA A 111 -3.14 1.88 7.44
CA ALA A 111 -3.88 0.78 6.81
C ALA A 111 -4.23 1.08 5.34
N TRP A 112 -4.75 2.29 5.06
CA TRP A 112 -5.05 2.72 3.69
C TRP A 112 -3.80 2.84 2.82
N VAL A 113 -2.74 3.43 3.35
CA VAL A 113 -1.45 3.55 2.64
C VAL A 113 -0.87 2.16 2.33
N THR A 114 -0.92 1.23 3.28
CA THR A 114 -0.47 -0.15 3.11
C THR A 114 -1.25 -0.87 2.01
N PHE A 115 -2.58 -0.70 2.00
CA PHE A 115 -3.44 -1.26 0.96
C PHE A 115 -3.07 -0.74 -0.43
N LEU A 116 -2.94 0.58 -0.58
CA LEU A 116 -2.60 1.19 -1.86
C LEU A 116 -1.20 0.76 -2.33
N ILE A 117 -0.23 0.71 -1.44
CA ILE A 117 1.14 0.27 -1.75
C ILE A 117 1.17 -1.22 -2.16
N THR A 118 0.51 -2.10 -1.41
CA THR A 118 0.46 -3.54 -1.76
C THR A 118 -0.27 -3.77 -3.09
N LEU A 119 -1.33 -3.01 -3.37
CA LEU A 119 -2.01 -2.99 -4.68
C LEU A 119 -1.06 -2.52 -5.80
N THR A 120 -0.31 -1.44 -5.60
CA THR A 120 0.69 -0.96 -6.57
C THR A 120 1.74 -2.01 -6.86
N PHE A 121 2.31 -2.64 -5.82
CA PHE A 121 3.31 -3.69 -6.01
C PHE A 121 2.74 -4.90 -6.77
N LEU A 122 1.54 -5.36 -6.43
CA LEU A 122 0.88 -6.43 -7.17
C LEU A 122 0.68 -6.08 -8.65
N TYR A 123 0.23 -4.85 -8.93
CA TYR A 123 0.08 -4.36 -10.31
C TYR A 123 1.42 -4.36 -11.07
N VAL A 124 2.48 -3.82 -10.46
CA VAL A 124 3.82 -3.79 -11.08
C VAL A 124 4.35 -5.21 -11.30
N VAL A 125 4.20 -6.12 -10.35
CA VAL A 125 4.62 -7.53 -10.52
C VAL A 125 3.82 -8.21 -11.63
N ALA A 126 2.51 -7.98 -11.73
CA ALA A 126 1.70 -8.50 -12.83
C ALA A 126 2.13 -7.94 -14.19
N ALA A 127 2.53 -6.68 -14.25
CA ALA A 127 3.04 -6.06 -15.47
C ALA A 127 4.42 -6.57 -15.87
N VAL A 128 5.31 -6.75 -14.89
CA VAL A 128 6.62 -7.39 -15.05
C VAL A 128 6.47 -8.84 -15.55
N ALA A 129 5.49 -9.56 -15.01
CA ALA A 129 5.11 -10.90 -15.45
C ALA A 129 4.36 -10.91 -16.79
N GLN A 130 4.20 -9.76 -17.44
CA GLN A 130 3.55 -9.58 -18.74
C GLN A 130 2.08 -10.03 -18.79
N LEU A 131 1.42 -10.15 -17.63
CA LEU A 131 -0.01 -10.49 -17.55
C LEU A 131 -0.90 -9.28 -17.87
N VAL A 132 -0.38 -8.08 -17.64
CA VAL A 132 -1.05 -6.81 -17.94
C VAL A 132 -0.03 -5.81 -18.49
N PRO A 133 -0.44 -4.90 -19.40
CA PRO A 133 0.43 -3.80 -19.80
C PRO A 133 0.65 -2.78 -18.66
N LEU A 134 1.89 -2.31 -18.54
CA LEU A 134 2.25 -1.25 -17.60
C LEU A 134 1.78 0.11 -18.15
N HIS A 135 0.89 0.76 -17.41
CA HIS A 135 0.37 2.09 -17.73
C HIS A 135 0.85 3.07 -16.66
N ASN A 136 1.73 3.99 -17.06
CA ASN A 136 2.28 5.02 -16.17
C ASN A 136 1.16 5.89 -15.55
N THR A 137 0.07 6.11 -16.29
CA THR A 137 -1.11 6.84 -15.81
C THR A 137 -1.74 6.19 -14.57
N ILE A 138 -1.84 4.86 -14.53
CA ILE A 138 -2.38 4.13 -13.36
C ILE A 138 -1.49 4.33 -12.14
N ILE A 139 -0.16 4.28 -12.32
CA ILE A 139 0.80 4.52 -11.23
C ILE A 139 0.64 5.95 -10.69
N TYR A 140 0.58 6.95 -11.56
CA TYR A 140 0.40 8.34 -11.15
C TYR A 140 -0.93 8.58 -10.43
N LEU A 141 -2.02 7.94 -10.89
CA LEU A 141 -3.31 8.01 -10.22
C LEU A 141 -3.25 7.41 -8.82
N ILE A 142 -2.62 6.25 -8.64
CA ILE A 142 -2.49 5.64 -7.31
C ILE A 142 -1.63 6.52 -6.39
N LEU A 143 -0.53 7.09 -6.90
CA LEU A 143 0.30 8.03 -6.14
C LEU A 143 -0.50 9.26 -5.69
N LEU A 144 -1.33 9.83 -6.57
CA LEU A 144 -2.23 10.94 -6.22
C LEU A 144 -3.20 10.53 -5.11
N VAL A 145 -3.80 9.34 -5.21
CA VAL A 145 -4.71 8.81 -4.17
C VAL A 145 -3.98 8.61 -2.84
N ILE A 146 -2.75 8.10 -2.84
CA ILE A 146 -1.93 7.97 -1.62
C ILE A 146 -1.71 9.35 -0.97
N ILE A 147 -1.33 10.36 -1.76
CA ILE A 147 -1.14 11.74 -1.27
C ILE A 147 -2.45 12.29 -0.69
N ALA A 148 -3.57 12.10 -1.39
CA ALA A 148 -4.88 12.56 -0.93
C ALA A 148 -5.30 11.90 0.38
N VAL A 149 -5.08 10.58 0.53
CA VAL A 149 -5.32 9.84 1.78
C VAL A 149 -4.46 10.39 2.92
N ILE A 150 -3.14 10.54 2.70
CA ILE A 150 -2.23 11.08 3.72
C ILE A 150 -2.66 12.48 4.13
N TYR A 151 -2.98 13.35 3.17
CA TYR A 151 -3.45 14.71 3.44
C TYR A 151 -4.73 14.70 4.27
N HIS A 152 -5.73 13.92 3.86
CA HIS A 152 -7.01 13.81 4.55
C HIS A 152 -6.84 13.39 6.02
N PHE A 153 -6.10 12.31 6.27
CA PHE A 153 -5.86 11.84 7.63
C PHE A 153 -4.97 12.79 8.44
N THR A 154 -3.95 13.41 7.83
CA THR A 154 -3.12 14.42 8.49
C THR A 154 -3.97 15.59 9.00
N MET A 155 -4.95 16.04 8.21
CA MET A 155 -5.89 17.09 8.64
C MET A 155 -6.77 16.63 9.80
N GLN A 156 -7.22 15.38 9.83
CA GLN A 156 -7.96 14.83 10.96
C GLN A 156 -7.10 14.78 12.23
N ILE A 157 -5.87 14.26 12.12
CA ILE A 157 -4.92 14.20 13.22
C ILE A 157 -4.63 15.60 13.75
N TYR A 158 -4.43 16.58 12.86
CA TYR A 158 -4.19 17.97 13.24
C TYR A 158 -5.31 18.54 14.12
N LYS A 159 -6.58 18.25 13.81
CA LYS A 159 -7.73 18.74 14.58
C LYS A 159 -7.80 18.18 16.00
N VAL A 160 -7.33 16.95 16.21
CA VAL A 160 -7.43 16.26 17.51
C VAL A 160 -6.08 16.12 18.24
N ARG A 161 -5.02 16.77 17.74
CA ARG A 161 -3.65 16.60 18.26
C ARG A 161 -3.43 17.14 19.67
N LYS A 162 -4.26 18.10 20.10
CA LYS A 162 -4.18 18.77 21.40
C LYS A 162 -4.98 18.01 22.45
#